data_AF-A0A7X0GTS4-F1
#
_entry.id   AF-A0A7X0GTS4-F1
#
_cell.length_a   1.000
_cell.length_b   1.000
_cell.length_c   1.000
_cell.angle_alpha   90.00
_cell.angle_beta   90.00
_cell.angle_gamma   90.00
#
_symmetry.space_group_name_H-M   'P 1'
#
loop_
_entity.id
_entity.type
_entity.pdbx_description
1 polymer ?
#
loop_
_entity_poly.entity_id
_entity_poly.type
_entity_poly.pdbx_seq_one_letter_code
_entity_poly.pdbx_strand_id
1 'polypeptide(L)'
;MPTGPANETPHDPARDTASGTERHSEPRRASAVAGRTDGPGKSPSRPGKRRLGVMGGTFDPIHHGHLVAASEVAAAFHLDEVVFVPTGQPWQKTHRSVSPAEDRYLMTVIATAENPQFSVSRIDIDRGGPTYTVDTLRDLRALNPDTDLFFITGADALAQILTWRDSEELFSLAHFIGATRPGHHLDDAGLPEGGVSLVEVPALAISSTDCRARVAKGDPIWYLVPDGVVRYIDKRELYRGE
;
A
#
# COMPACT_ATOMS: atom_id res chain seq x y z
N MET A 1 29.23 65.61 3.24
CA MET A 1 30.46 65.96 2.49
C MET A 1 31.39 64.77 2.60
N PRO A 2 31.97 64.23 1.50
CA PRO A 2 31.82 64.53 0.06
C PRO A 2 31.18 63.31 -0.66
N THR A 3 30.83 63.22 -1.95
CA THR A 3 30.70 64.07 -3.15
C THR A 3 30.02 63.15 -4.19
N GLY A 4 29.16 63.69 -5.06
CA GLY A 4 28.62 62.98 -6.23
C GLY A 4 29.69 62.66 -7.30
N PRO A 5 29.34 62.40 -8.59
CA PRO A 5 28.15 62.91 -9.29
C PRO A 5 27.40 61.90 -10.19
N ALA A 6 26.33 62.41 -10.78
CA ALA A 6 25.59 61.87 -11.92
C ALA A 6 26.34 62.05 -13.26
N ASN A 7 26.03 61.22 -14.25
CA ASN A 7 25.85 61.58 -15.68
C ASN A 7 25.31 60.36 -16.43
N GLU A 8 24.09 60.39 -16.98
CA GLU A 8 23.72 60.89 -18.32
C GLU A 8 24.07 59.94 -19.49
N THR A 9 23.00 59.26 -19.94
CA THR A 9 22.49 59.17 -21.34
C THR A 9 23.29 58.45 -22.44
N PRO A 10 22.63 58.10 -23.58
CA PRO A 10 22.56 56.73 -24.08
C PRO A 10 23.38 56.54 -25.36
N HIS A 11 23.64 55.28 -25.75
CA HIS A 11 24.07 55.01 -27.11
C HIS A 11 23.62 53.62 -27.58
N ASP A 12 22.63 53.61 -28.46
CA ASP A 12 22.51 52.62 -29.54
C ASP A 12 23.30 53.19 -30.72
N PRO A 13 24.16 52.38 -31.37
CA PRO A 13 23.86 52.09 -32.77
C PRO A 13 24.24 50.66 -33.18
N ALA A 14 23.23 49.95 -33.67
CA ALA A 14 23.19 49.21 -34.93
C ALA A 14 24.51 48.74 -35.60
N ARG A 15 24.45 47.46 -36.00
CA ARG A 15 25.04 46.78 -37.18
C ARG A 15 26.19 45.82 -36.91
N ASP A 16 25.88 44.55 -37.16
CA ASP A 16 26.60 43.57 -38.01
C ASP A 16 26.38 42.20 -37.38
N THR A 17 26.14 41.08 -38.05
CA THR A 17 26.13 40.63 -39.46
C THR A 17 25.62 39.17 -39.40
N ALA A 18 25.39 38.57 -40.58
CA ALA A 18 25.36 37.11 -40.82
C ALA A 18 24.11 36.36 -40.31
N SER A 19 23.15 36.07 -41.19
CA SER A 19 23.11 34.86 -42.03
C SER A 19 23.10 33.56 -41.22
N GLY A 20 21.91 32.99 -41.05
CA GLY A 20 21.74 31.68 -40.44
C GLY A 20 20.31 31.21 -40.56
N THR A 21 20.08 30.34 -41.53
CA THR A 21 18.79 29.71 -41.86
C THR A 21 18.26 28.89 -40.68
N GLU A 22 17.37 29.46 -39.86
CA GLU A 22 16.61 28.67 -38.88
C GLU A 22 15.30 28.20 -39.51
N ARG A 23 15.25 26.90 -39.80
CA ARG A 23 14.02 26.19 -40.15
C ARG A 23 13.08 26.28 -38.96
N HIS A 24 11.92 26.90 -39.17
CA HIS A 24 10.75 26.67 -38.33
C HIS A 24 10.48 25.16 -38.26
N SER A 25 10.72 24.56 -37.10
CA SER A 25 10.12 23.30 -36.72
C SER A 25 9.18 23.58 -35.56
N GLU A 26 7.88 23.53 -35.86
CA GLU A 26 6.84 23.54 -34.85
C GLU A 26 7.06 22.39 -33.86
N PRO A 27 6.83 22.57 -32.56
CA PRO A 27 6.84 21.45 -31.63
C PRO A 27 5.68 20.52 -32.01
N ARG A 28 6.03 19.32 -32.49
CA ARG A 28 5.09 18.22 -32.69
C ARG A 28 4.33 18.00 -31.40
N ARG A 29 3.01 18.24 -31.42
CA ARG A 29 2.09 17.76 -30.39
C ARG A 29 2.33 16.26 -30.22
N ALA A 30 2.94 15.87 -29.11
CA ALA A 30 2.91 14.48 -28.67
C ALA A 30 1.44 14.17 -28.38
N SER A 31 0.83 13.39 -29.27
CA SER A 31 -0.48 12.80 -29.06
C SER A 31 -0.37 11.92 -27.82
N ALA A 32 -0.95 12.39 -26.71
CA ALA A 32 -1.17 11.55 -25.54
C ALA A 32 -2.09 10.40 -25.97
N VAL A 33 -1.51 9.22 -26.19
CA VAL A 33 -2.27 7.98 -26.21
C VAL A 33 -2.74 7.79 -24.78
N ALA A 34 -4.00 8.15 -24.53
CA ALA A 34 -4.71 7.75 -23.33
C ALA A 34 -4.70 6.22 -23.30
N GLY A 35 -3.82 5.65 -22.47
CA GLY A 35 -3.85 4.24 -22.12
C GLY A 35 -5.20 3.97 -21.48
N ARG A 36 -6.05 3.23 -22.18
CA ARG A 36 -7.30 2.71 -21.63
C ARG A 36 -6.93 1.83 -20.45
N THR A 37 -7.36 2.21 -19.25
CA THR A 37 -7.33 1.33 -18.09
C THR A 37 -8.44 0.31 -18.25
N ASP A 38 -8.16 -0.74 -19.03
CA ASP A 38 -8.99 -1.93 -18.99
C ASP A 38 -8.79 -2.54 -17.60
N GLY A 39 -9.83 -2.44 -16.75
CA GLY A 39 -9.92 -3.25 -15.54
C GLY A 39 -9.77 -4.73 -15.90
N PRO A 40 -9.37 -5.60 -14.96
CA PRO A 40 -9.03 -6.97 -15.28
C PRO A 40 -10.19 -7.61 -16.03
N GLY A 41 -9.92 -8.05 -17.26
CA GLY A 41 -10.89 -8.70 -18.12
C GLY A 41 -11.58 -9.80 -17.32
N LYS A 42 -12.92 -9.80 -17.34
CA LYS A 42 -13.76 -10.79 -16.68
C LYS A 42 -13.31 -12.20 -17.09
N SER A 43 -12.45 -12.81 -16.28
CA SER A 43 -12.37 -14.27 -16.25
C SER A 43 -13.76 -14.74 -15.81
N PRO A 44 -14.43 -15.62 -16.56
CA PRO A 44 -15.78 -16.02 -16.24
C PRO A 44 -15.78 -16.66 -14.85
N SER A 45 -16.34 -15.96 -13.87
CA SER A 45 -16.49 -16.47 -12.52
C SER A 45 -17.32 -17.73 -12.59
N ARG A 46 -16.77 -18.86 -12.12
CA ARG A 46 -17.56 -20.04 -11.85
C ARG A 46 -18.67 -19.63 -10.87
N PRO A 47 -19.96 -19.90 -11.17
CA PRO A 47 -21.00 -19.62 -10.20
C PRO A 47 -20.76 -20.48 -8.95
N GLY A 48 -20.57 -19.85 -7.78
CA GLY A 48 -20.73 -20.52 -6.48
C GLY A 48 -19.52 -20.75 -5.58
N LYS A 49 -18.32 -20.20 -5.84
CA LYS A 49 -17.23 -20.22 -4.83
C LYS A 49 -17.11 -18.86 -4.12
N ARG A 50 -16.99 -18.90 -2.79
CA ARG A 50 -16.75 -17.73 -1.94
C ARG A 50 -15.40 -17.11 -2.28
N ARG A 51 -15.29 -15.78 -2.25
CA ARG A 51 -14.09 -15.01 -2.57
C ARG A 51 -13.62 -14.27 -1.32
N LEU A 52 -12.49 -14.69 -0.76
CA LEU A 52 -11.96 -14.16 0.49
C LEU A 52 -10.68 -13.36 0.22
N GLY A 53 -10.72 -12.07 0.56
CA GLY A 53 -9.53 -11.24 0.64
C GLY A 53 -8.75 -11.55 1.90
N VAL A 54 -7.44 -11.71 1.78
CA VAL A 54 -6.52 -11.92 2.90
C VAL A 54 -5.57 -10.75 2.95
N MET A 55 -5.76 -9.84 3.91
CA MET A 55 -4.84 -8.73 4.13
C MET A 55 -3.89 -9.08 5.29
N GLY A 56 -2.72 -9.60 4.93
CA GLY A 56 -1.65 -9.86 5.89
C GLY A 56 -0.87 -8.60 6.23
N GLY A 57 -0.55 -8.38 7.51
CA GLY A 57 0.22 -7.21 7.90
C GLY A 57 0.67 -7.23 9.35
N THR A 58 1.72 -6.46 9.67
CA THR A 58 2.10 -6.29 11.08
C THR A 58 1.05 -5.47 11.82
N PHE A 59 0.46 -4.45 11.18
CA PHE A 59 -0.55 -3.56 11.77
C PHE A 59 -0.09 -2.92 13.09
N ASP A 60 0.97 -2.11 13.04
CA ASP A 60 1.63 -1.57 14.23
C ASP A 60 1.79 -0.03 14.21
N PRO A 61 0.68 0.74 14.24
CA PRO A 61 -0.71 0.30 14.31
C PRO A 61 -1.35 0.11 12.93
N ILE A 62 -2.53 -0.53 12.89
CA ILE A 62 -3.44 -0.42 11.74
C ILE A 62 -3.86 1.05 11.53
N HIS A 63 -4.16 1.44 10.29
CA HIS A 63 -4.44 2.82 9.91
C HIS A 63 -5.37 2.90 8.70
N HIS A 64 -5.91 4.09 8.40
CA HIS A 64 -6.89 4.25 7.31
C HIS A 64 -6.35 3.83 5.94
N GLY A 65 -5.05 3.96 5.69
CA GLY A 65 -4.43 3.43 4.46
C GLY A 65 -4.67 1.92 4.25
N HIS A 66 -4.63 1.10 5.31
CA HIS A 66 -4.92 -0.33 5.20
C HIS A 66 -6.41 -0.58 4.92
N LEU A 67 -7.29 0.14 5.63
CA LEU A 67 -8.74 -0.02 5.51
C LEU A 67 -9.25 0.39 4.12
N VAL A 68 -8.75 1.50 3.59
CA VAL A 68 -9.07 1.95 2.22
C VAL A 68 -8.57 0.94 1.20
N ALA A 69 -7.32 0.47 1.33
CA ALA A 69 -6.81 -0.54 0.40
C ALA A 69 -7.64 -1.83 0.39
N ALA A 70 -8.04 -2.33 1.58
CA ALA A 70 -8.91 -3.50 1.70
C ALA A 70 -10.28 -3.26 1.04
N SER A 71 -10.87 -2.08 1.27
CA SER A 71 -12.18 -1.72 0.73
C SER A 71 -12.18 -1.59 -0.80
N GLU A 72 -11.17 -0.93 -1.37
CA GLU A 72 -11.03 -0.78 -2.82
C GLU A 72 -10.83 -2.12 -3.51
N VAL A 73 -9.96 -2.96 -2.95
CA VAL A 73 -9.71 -4.31 -3.49
C VAL A 73 -10.96 -5.18 -3.38
N ALA A 74 -11.67 -5.11 -2.25
CA ALA A 74 -12.94 -5.79 -2.06
C ALA A 74 -13.96 -5.44 -3.16
N ALA A 75 -14.11 -4.15 -3.46
CA ALA A 75 -14.99 -3.68 -4.51
C ALA A 75 -14.52 -4.14 -5.91
N ALA A 76 -13.24 -3.95 -6.23
CA ALA A 76 -12.68 -4.24 -7.55
C ALA A 76 -12.70 -5.74 -7.91
N PHE A 77 -12.55 -6.61 -6.91
CA PHE A 77 -12.49 -8.07 -7.12
C PHE A 77 -13.78 -8.78 -6.71
N HIS A 78 -14.83 -8.04 -6.34
CA HIS A 78 -16.10 -8.59 -5.86
C HIS A 78 -15.90 -9.63 -4.75
N LEU A 79 -15.08 -9.26 -3.76
CA LEU A 79 -14.83 -10.13 -2.61
C LEU A 79 -16.06 -10.20 -1.73
N ASP A 80 -16.36 -11.37 -1.16
CA ASP A 80 -17.45 -11.53 -0.19
C ASP A 80 -17.04 -11.01 1.19
N GLU A 81 -15.74 -11.09 1.50
CA GLU A 81 -15.16 -10.72 2.79
C GLU A 81 -13.67 -10.36 2.63
N VAL A 82 -13.15 -9.49 3.51
CA VAL A 82 -11.71 -9.32 3.71
C VAL A 82 -11.35 -9.66 5.15
N VAL A 83 -10.55 -10.71 5.31
CA VAL A 83 -9.97 -11.08 6.60
C VAL A 83 -8.60 -10.41 6.76
N PHE A 84 -8.47 -9.63 7.83
CA PHE A 84 -7.20 -9.06 8.27
C PHE A 84 -6.45 -10.09 9.11
N VAL A 85 -5.18 -10.32 8.79
CA VAL A 85 -4.34 -11.30 9.49
C VAL A 85 -3.13 -10.60 10.09
N PRO A 86 -3.21 -10.17 11.37
CA PRO A 86 -2.06 -9.62 12.07
C PRO A 86 -0.99 -10.69 12.22
N THR A 87 0.24 -10.40 11.78
CA THR A 87 1.36 -11.34 11.88
C THR A 87 1.64 -11.69 13.35
N GLY A 88 1.95 -12.94 13.66
CA GLY A 88 2.42 -13.38 14.97
C GLY A 88 3.80 -12.81 15.29
N GLN A 89 4.85 -13.48 14.80
CA GLN A 89 6.24 -12.98 14.88
C GLN A 89 6.72 -12.63 13.46
N PRO A 90 6.73 -11.35 13.06
CA PRO A 90 7.15 -10.95 11.72
C PRO A 90 8.65 -11.19 11.53
N TRP A 91 9.03 -12.24 10.80
CA TRP A 91 10.43 -12.64 10.60
C TRP A 91 11.31 -11.55 9.98
N GLN A 92 10.74 -10.67 9.16
CA GLN A 92 11.44 -9.56 8.52
C GLN A 92 11.78 -8.41 9.48
N LYS A 93 11.21 -8.38 10.69
CA LYS A 93 11.34 -7.28 11.65
C LYS A 93 12.00 -7.69 12.97
N THR A 94 12.75 -8.78 12.97
CA THR A 94 13.48 -9.29 14.16
C THR A 94 14.45 -8.27 14.79
N HIS A 95 14.83 -7.24 14.06
CA HIS A 95 15.73 -6.17 14.49
C HIS A 95 15.02 -4.90 15.00
N ARG A 96 13.68 -4.88 15.07
CA ARG A 96 12.89 -3.74 15.58
C ARG A 96 12.01 -4.18 16.75
N SER A 97 11.79 -3.25 17.69
CA SER A 97 10.69 -3.37 18.65
C SER A 97 9.38 -3.33 17.88
N VAL A 98 8.55 -4.36 18.04
CA VAL A 98 7.21 -4.45 17.48
C VAL A 98 6.27 -4.63 18.66
N SER A 99 5.14 -3.93 18.66
CA SER A 99 4.16 -4.07 19.73
C SER A 99 3.71 -5.53 19.91
N PRO A 100 3.33 -5.93 21.13
CA PRO A 100 2.82 -7.27 21.39
C PRO A 100 1.74 -7.67 20.38
N ALA A 101 1.76 -8.94 19.94
CA ALA A 101 0.83 -9.42 18.93
C ALA A 101 -0.64 -9.22 19.34
N GLU A 102 -0.94 -9.35 20.63
CA GLU A 102 -2.28 -9.12 21.16
C GLU A 102 -2.74 -7.67 21.02
N ASP A 103 -1.88 -6.69 21.29
CA ASP A 103 -2.22 -5.27 21.13
C ASP A 103 -2.52 -4.96 19.64
N ARG A 104 -1.72 -5.52 18.73
CA ARG A 104 -1.92 -5.35 17.27
C ARG A 104 -3.20 -6.02 16.79
N TYR A 105 -3.52 -7.20 17.30
CA TYR A 105 -4.79 -7.87 17.05
C TYR A 105 -5.97 -7.03 17.51
N LEU A 106 -5.95 -6.56 18.76
CA LEU A 106 -7.04 -5.77 19.33
C LEU A 106 -7.24 -4.45 18.59
N MET A 107 -6.16 -3.74 18.23
CA MET A 107 -6.26 -2.56 17.36
C MET A 107 -6.88 -2.89 16.00
N THR A 108 -6.56 -4.05 15.43
CA THR A 108 -7.14 -4.51 14.15
C THR A 108 -8.63 -4.82 14.30
N VAL A 109 -9.05 -5.49 15.37
CA VAL A 109 -10.47 -5.75 15.68
C VAL A 109 -11.23 -4.43 15.82
N ILE A 110 -10.70 -3.49 16.59
CA ILE A 110 -11.30 -2.17 16.78
C ILE A 110 -11.45 -1.44 15.44
N ALA A 111 -10.42 -1.46 14.60
CA ALA A 111 -10.40 -0.76 13.32
C ALA A 111 -11.37 -1.33 12.27
N THR A 112 -11.72 -2.60 12.38
CA THR A 112 -12.54 -3.32 11.38
C THR A 112 -13.99 -3.49 11.81
N ALA A 113 -14.31 -3.30 13.10
CA ALA A 113 -15.62 -3.57 13.68
C ALA A 113 -16.81 -2.82 13.02
N GLU A 114 -16.57 -1.67 12.40
CA GLU A 114 -17.62 -0.87 11.75
C GLU A 114 -17.95 -1.33 10.32
N ASN A 115 -17.10 -2.16 9.71
CA ASN A 115 -17.32 -2.65 8.35
C ASN A 115 -17.75 -4.13 8.39
N PRO A 116 -19.00 -4.48 8.05
CA PRO A 116 -19.51 -5.85 8.12
C PRO A 116 -18.83 -6.81 7.12
N GLN A 117 -18.12 -6.28 6.11
CA GLN A 117 -17.35 -7.09 5.16
C GLN A 117 -15.94 -7.43 5.68
N PHE A 118 -15.51 -6.83 6.81
CA PHE A 118 -14.20 -7.05 7.38
C PHE A 118 -14.25 -7.97 8.59
N SER A 119 -13.27 -8.86 8.67
CA SER A 119 -13.06 -9.74 9.82
C SER A 119 -11.58 -9.74 10.21
N VAL A 120 -11.26 -10.31 11.37
CA VAL A 120 -9.88 -10.44 11.85
C VAL A 120 -9.62 -11.88 12.23
N SER A 121 -8.52 -12.43 11.74
CA SER A 121 -8.08 -13.78 12.07
C SER A 121 -6.85 -13.76 12.96
N ARG A 122 -6.85 -14.65 13.96
CA ARG A 122 -5.72 -14.89 14.86
C ARG A 122 -4.76 -15.97 14.37
N ILE A 123 -4.98 -16.52 13.17
CA ILE A 123 -4.32 -17.74 12.69
C ILE A 123 -2.79 -17.69 12.79
N ASP A 124 -2.18 -16.55 12.50
CA ASP A 124 -0.72 -16.39 12.58
C ASP A 124 -0.22 -16.12 14.01
N ILE A 125 -1.05 -15.54 14.87
CA ILE A 125 -0.71 -15.31 16.29
C ILE A 125 -0.72 -16.65 17.03
N ASP A 126 -1.77 -17.44 16.80
CA ASP A 126 -2.00 -18.69 17.51
C ASP A 126 -1.08 -19.82 17.01
N ARG A 127 -0.62 -19.77 15.74
CA ARG A 127 0.39 -20.70 15.19
C ARG A 127 1.72 -20.61 15.95
N GLY A 128 2.10 -19.42 16.39
CA GLY A 128 3.41 -19.15 16.98
C GLY A 128 4.56 -19.25 15.97
N GLY A 129 5.76 -18.88 16.42
CA GLY A 129 6.97 -18.86 15.59
C GLY A 129 6.93 -17.81 14.46
N PRO A 130 7.93 -17.83 13.55
CA PRO A 130 8.03 -16.89 12.44
C PRO A 130 6.86 -16.99 11.47
N THR A 131 6.27 -15.85 11.10
CA THR A 131 5.09 -15.80 10.20
C THR A 131 5.49 -15.75 8.72
N TYR A 132 5.24 -16.80 7.96
CA TYR A 132 5.39 -16.81 6.49
C TYR A 132 4.03 -16.80 5.79
N THR A 133 3.89 -16.01 4.73
CA THR A 133 2.62 -15.90 3.99
C THR A 133 2.12 -17.24 3.44
N VAL A 134 3.03 -18.12 3.00
CA VAL A 134 2.66 -19.46 2.51
C VAL A 134 1.93 -20.27 3.58
N ASP A 135 2.40 -20.20 4.83
CA ASP A 135 1.78 -20.93 5.95
C ASP A 135 0.41 -20.33 6.30
N THR A 136 0.30 -19.00 6.28
CA THR A 136 -0.99 -18.29 6.43
C THR A 136 -2.02 -18.75 5.39
N LEU A 137 -1.62 -18.79 4.12
CA LEU A 137 -2.51 -19.19 3.02
C LEU A 137 -2.86 -20.67 3.07
N ARG A 138 -1.92 -21.56 3.43
CA ARG A 138 -2.18 -22.99 3.64
C ARG A 138 -3.23 -23.21 4.73
N ASP A 139 -3.07 -22.56 5.88
CA ASP A 139 -4.00 -22.72 7.00
C ASP A 139 -5.38 -22.15 6.67
N LEU A 140 -5.46 -20.99 6.01
CA LEU A 140 -6.73 -20.41 5.57
C LEU A 140 -7.43 -21.29 4.53
N ARG A 141 -6.69 -21.88 3.59
CA ARG A 141 -7.25 -22.82 2.60
C ARG A 141 -7.76 -24.11 3.27
N ALA A 142 -7.06 -24.61 4.28
CA ALA A 142 -7.49 -25.78 5.03
C ALA A 142 -8.82 -25.53 5.77
N LEU A 143 -9.02 -24.32 6.31
CA LEU A 143 -10.27 -23.91 6.95
C LEU A 143 -11.39 -23.57 5.95
N ASN A 144 -11.04 -23.23 4.71
CA ASN A 144 -11.96 -22.74 3.67
C ASN A 144 -11.71 -23.45 2.32
N PRO A 145 -11.91 -24.78 2.21
CA PRO A 145 -11.50 -25.54 1.02
C PRO A 145 -12.22 -25.14 -0.28
N ASP A 146 -13.43 -24.59 -0.17
CA ASP A 146 -14.25 -24.14 -1.30
C ASP A 146 -14.22 -22.63 -1.52
N THR A 147 -13.14 -21.97 -1.11
CA THR A 147 -12.96 -20.51 -1.22
C THR A 147 -11.77 -20.16 -2.12
N ASP A 148 -11.97 -19.17 -2.98
CA ASP A 148 -10.90 -18.55 -3.75
C ASP A 148 -10.24 -17.46 -2.89
N LEU A 149 -8.92 -17.56 -2.68
CA LEU A 149 -8.16 -16.63 -1.85
C LEU A 149 -7.53 -15.52 -2.71
N PHE A 150 -7.63 -14.28 -2.21
CA PHE A 150 -7.03 -13.09 -2.81
C PHE A 150 -6.12 -12.43 -1.79
N PHE A 151 -4.80 -12.53 -1.95
CA PHE A 151 -3.84 -11.94 -1.00
C PHE A 151 -3.59 -10.47 -1.33
N ILE A 152 -3.87 -9.59 -0.38
CA ILE A 152 -3.80 -8.13 -0.53
C ILE A 152 -2.57 -7.61 0.20
N THR A 153 -1.70 -6.89 -0.51
CA THR A 153 -0.52 -6.25 0.07
C THR A 153 -0.16 -4.96 -0.66
N GLY A 154 0.70 -4.14 -0.07
CA GLY A 154 1.23 -2.96 -0.74
C GLY A 154 2.15 -3.33 -1.91
N ALA A 155 2.17 -2.50 -2.95
CA ALA A 155 3.02 -2.71 -4.13
C ALA A 155 4.51 -2.96 -3.78
N ASP A 156 5.06 -2.21 -2.82
CA ASP A 156 6.45 -2.38 -2.38
C ASP A 156 6.75 -3.80 -1.84
N ALA A 157 5.81 -4.37 -1.09
CA ALA A 157 5.95 -5.73 -0.55
C ALA A 157 5.76 -6.78 -1.64
N LEU A 158 4.83 -6.53 -2.57
CA LEU A 158 4.58 -7.41 -3.72
C LEU A 158 5.79 -7.46 -4.66
N ALA A 159 6.52 -6.35 -4.85
CA ALA A 159 7.75 -6.32 -5.65
C ALA A 159 8.81 -7.34 -5.18
N GLN A 160 8.75 -7.72 -3.90
CA GLN A 160 9.67 -8.66 -3.28
C GLN A 160 9.12 -10.09 -3.20
N ILE A 161 7.95 -10.39 -3.78
CA ILE A 161 7.26 -11.67 -3.60
C ILE A 161 8.10 -12.88 -4.03
N LEU A 162 8.96 -12.74 -5.04
CA LEU A 162 9.84 -13.83 -5.47
C LEU A 162 10.90 -14.20 -4.41
N THR A 163 11.20 -13.29 -3.48
CA THR A 163 12.11 -13.54 -2.35
C THR A 163 11.40 -14.22 -1.16
N TRP A 164 10.08 -14.37 -1.22
CA TRP A 164 9.32 -14.97 -0.13
C TRP A 164 9.52 -16.48 -0.11
N ARG A 165 9.40 -17.06 1.08
CA ARG A 165 9.51 -18.50 1.28
C ARG A 165 8.43 -19.22 0.46
N ASP A 166 8.84 -20.25 -0.26
CA ASP A 166 7.98 -21.09 -1.13
C ASP A 166 7.17 -20.25 -2.14
N SER A 167 7.80 -19.25 -2.76
CA SER A 167 7.14 -18.27 -3.65
C SER A 167 6.41 -18.90 -4.85
N GLU A 168 6.87 -20.04 -5.36
CA GLU A 168 6.17 -20.79 -6.41
C GLU A 168 4.81 -21.32 -5.93
N GLU A 169 4.71 -21.77 -4.68
CA GLU A 169 3.47 -22.31 -4.13
C GLU A 169 2.44 -21.20 -3.86
N LEU A 170 2.90 -19.98 -3.52
CA LEU A 170 2.03 -18.85 -3.23
C LEU A 170 0.99 -18.63 -4.33
N PHE A 171 1.41 -18.62 -5.60
CA PHE A 171 0.53 -18.40 -6.75
C PHE A 171 -0.46 -19.55 -7.00
N SER A 172 -0.23 -20.73 -6.42
CA SER A 172 -1.19 -21.84 -6.41
C SER A 172 -2.20 -21.75 -5.26
N LEU A 173 -1.90 -20.95 -4.24
CA LEU A 173 -2.72 -20.79 -3.04
C LEU A 173 -3.68 -19.60 -3.14
N ALA A 174 -3.26 -18.52 -3.80
CA ALA A 174 -4.04 -17.28 -3.88
C ALA A 174 -3.71 -16.47 -5.14
N HIS A 175 -4.65 -15.60 -5.53
CA HIS A 175 -4.41 -14.50 -6.46
C HIS A 175 -3.82 -13.31 -5.69
N PHE A 176 -2.72 -12.72 -6.16
CA PHE A 176 -2.05 -11.62 -5.46
C PHE A 176 -2.49 -10.25 -5.97
N ILE A 177 -2.71 -9.33 -5.04
CA ILE A 177 -3.17 -7.99 -5.34
C ILE A 177 -2.23 -6.97 -4.68
N GLY A 178 -1.57 -6.19 -5.52
CA GLY A 178 -0.70 -5.08 -5.12
C GLY A 178 -1.48 -3.77 -5.11
N ALA A 179 -1.72 -3.20 -3.93
CA ALA A 179 -2.27 -1.85 -3.81
C ALA A 179 -1.17 -0.82 -4.11
N THR A 180 -1.35 -0.06 -5.19
CA THR A 180 -0.45 1.02 -5.62
C THR A 180 -1.05 2.38 -5.28
N ARG A 181 -0.19 3.40 -5.19
CA ARG A 181 -0.58 4.81 -5.15
C ARG A 181 -0.49 5.39 -6.57
N PRO A 182 -1.28 6.42 -6.91
CA PRO A 182 -1.18 7.12 -8.19
C PRO A 182 0.27 7.51 -8.50
N GLY A 183 0.73 7.17 -9.70
CA GLY A 183 2.10 7.42 -10.16
C GLY A 183 3.15 6.41 -9.70
N HIS A 184 2.76 5.32 -9.02
CA HIS A 184 3.66 4.21 -8.68
C HIS A 184 3.41 3.03 -9.63
N HIS A 185 4.36 2.79 -10.52
CA HIS A 185 4.36 1.62 -11.40
C HIS A 185 5.24 0.53 -10.78
N LEU A 186 4.74 -0.70 -10.73
CA LEU A 186 5.59 -1.85 -10.51
C LEU A 186 6.23 -2.18 -11.85
N ASP A 187 7.56 -2.03 -11.92
CA ASP A 187 8.34 -2.59 -13.03
C ASP A 187 8.14 -4.11 -13.04
N ASP A 188 8.10 -4.70 -14.24
CA ASP A 188 7.80 -6.11 -14.48
C ASP A 188 8.82 -7.01 -13.74
N ALA A 189 8.45 -7.41 -12.52
CA ALA A 189 9.34 -8.12 -11.60
C ALA A 189 9.49 -9.62 -11.94
N GLY A 190 9.10 -10.04 -13.15
CA GLY A 190 9.05 -11.45 -13.54
C GLY A 190 7.93 -12.21 -12.84
N LEU A 191 6.80 -11.54 -12.59
CA LEU A 191 5.66 -12.13 -11.91
C LEU A 191 4.91 -13.08 -12.86
N PRO A 192 4.40 -14.23 -12.38
CA PRO A 192 3.69 -15.17 -13.23
C PRO A 192 2.43 -14.54 -13.81
N GLU A 193 2.23 -14.71 -15.11
CA GLU A 193 1.05 -14.21 -15.81
C GLU A 193 -0.24 -14.73 -15.17
N GLY A 194 -1.19 -13.83 -14.91
CA GLY A 194 -2.51 -14.16 -14.38
C GLY A 194 -2.59 -14.43 -12.88
N GLY A 195 -1.47 -14.56 -12.16
CA GLY A 195 -1.45 -14.77 -10.71
C GLY A 195 -1.40 -13.49 -9.87
N VAL A 196 -1.24 -12.33 -10.52
CA VAL A 196 -1.06 -11.03 -9.88
C VAL A 196 -1.92 -9.95 -10.56
N SER A 197 -2.43 -9.01 -9.79
CA SER A 197 -3.06 -7.78 -10.28
C SER A 197 -2.66 -6.57 -9.45
N LEU A 198 -2.66 -5.39 -10.07
CA LEU A 198 -2.42 -4.12 -9.38
C LEU A 198 -3.71 -3.32 -9.29
N VAL A 199 -3.93 -2.70 -8.15
CA VAL A 199 -5.08 -1.85 -7.89
C VAL A 199 -4.56 -0.51 -7.41
N GLU A 200 -4.87 0.54 -8.16
CA GLU A 200 -4.63 1.89 -7.69
C GLU A 200 -5.67 2.23 -6.62
N VAL A 201 -5.19 2.59 -5.43
CA VAL A 201 -6.04 3.00 -4.31
C VAL A 201 -5.84 4.49 -4.03
N PRO A 202 -6.84 5.20 -3.44
CA PRO A 202 -6.69 6.60 -3.08
C PRO A 202 -5.40 6.86 -2.29
N ALA A 203 -4.67 7.91 -2.68
CA ALA A 203 -3.36 8.22 -2.15
C ALA A 203 -3.43 8.72 -0.70
N LEU A 204 -3.54 7.81 0.26
CA LEU A 204 -3.37 8.10 1.68
C LEU A 204 -1.90 7.94 2.02
N ALA A 205 -1.16 9.04 2.11
CA ALA A 205 0.23 9.06 2.56
C ALA A 205 0.34 8.84 4.08
N ILE A 206 -0.22 7.71 4.55
CA ILE A 206 -0.25 7.29 5.95
C ILE A 206 0.61 6.05 6.09
N SER A 207 1.48 6.03 7.09
CA SER A 207 2.25 4.83 7.44
C SER A 207 2.25 4.59 8.94
N SER A 208 2.32 3.33 9.35
CA SER A 208 2.45 2.96 10.77
C SER A 208 3.71 3.57 11.40
N THR A 209 4.82 3.65 10.66
CA THR A 209 6.06 4.27 11.13
C THR A 209 5.87 5.74 11.50
N ASP A 210 5.19 6.50 10.63
CA ASP A 210 4.89 7.91 10.87
C ASP A 210 3.88 8.09 12.01
N CYS A 211 2.91 7.18 12.16
CA CYS A 211 1.99 7.17 13.30
C CYS A 211 2.74 6.99 14.63
N ARG A 212 3.64 6.00 14.74
CA ARG A 212 4.45 5.78 15.95
C ARG A 212 5.34 6.99 16.26
N ALA A 213 5.99 7.55 15.25
CA ALA A 213 6.84 8.72 15.40
C ALA A 213 6.08 9.96 15.90
N ARG A 214 4.82 10.15 15.48
CA ARG A 214 3.95 11.20 16.01
C ARG A 214 3.60 10.97 17.48
N VAL A 215 3.18 9.76 17.83
CA VAL A 215 2.84 9.42 19.23
C VAL A 215 4.03 9.62 20.16
N ALA A 216 5.24 9.21 19.75
CA ALA A 216 6.46 9.41 20.53
C ALA A 216 6.76 10.90 20.81
N LYS A 217 6.36 11.80 19.90
CA LYS A 217 6.51 13.26 20.04
C LYS A 217 5.35 13.94 20.77
N GLY A 218 4.28 13.20 21.07
CA GLY A 218 3.03 13.78 21.57
C GLY A 218 2.18 14.46 20.48
N ASP A 219 2.49 14.24 19.21
CA ASP A 219 1.71 14.74 18.09
C ASP A 219 0.43 13.90 17.90
N PRO A 220 -0.67 14.51 17.45
CA PRO A 220 -1.93 13.80 17.21
C PRO A 220 -1.84 12.84 16.02
N ILE A 221 -2.54 11.71 16.15
CA ILE A 221 -2.77 10.74 15.05
C ILE A 221 -4.25 10.58 14.67
N TRP A 222 -5.09 11.50 15.14
CA TRP A 222 -6.51 11.58 14.76
C TRP A 222 -6.65 11.66 13.24
N TYR A 223 -7.61 10.92 12.69
CA TYR A 223 -7.87 10.79 11.24
C TYR A 223 -6.78 10.10 10.42
N LEU A 224 -5.67 9.67 11.05
CA LEU A 224 -4.70 8.76 10.43
C LEU A 224 -5.07 7.29 10.71
N VAL A 225 -5.60 7.06 11.91
CA VAL A 225 -6.13 5.77 12.38
C VAL A 225 -7.56 5.95 12.89
N PRO A 226 -8.36 4.88 12.97
CA PRO A 226 -9.70 4.95 13.56
C PRO A 226 -9.68 5.46 15.01
N ASP A 227 -10.71 6.20 15.43
CA ASP A 227 -10.82 6.79 16.77
C ASP A 227 -10.64 5.78 17.90
N GLY A 228 -11.21 4.58 17.74
CA GLY A 228 -11.04 3.50 18.72
C GLY A 228 -9.58 3.06 18.87
N VAL A 229 -8.79 3.10 17.79
CA VAL A 229 -7.36 2.79 17.81
C VAL A 229 -6.58 3.90 18.50
N VAL A 230 -6.91 5.17 18.27
CA VAL A 230 -6.31 6.30 19.00
C VAL A 230 -6.48 6.12 20.52
N ARG A 231 -7.71 5.85 20.95
CA ARG A 231 -8.04 5.65 22.38
C ARG A 231 -7.36 4.42 22.95
N TYR A 232 -7.23 3.36 22.17
CA TYR A 232 -6.53 2.14 22.59
C TYR A 232 -5.04 2.40 22.81
N ILE A 233 -4.37 3.05 21.85
CA ILE A 233 -2.95 3.45 21.94
C ILE A 233 -2.72 4.30 23.20
N ASP A 234 -3.57 5.29 23.43
CA ASP A 234 -3.47 6.16 24.61
C ASP A 234 -3.64 5.38 25.92
N LYS A 235 -4.67 4.54 25.99
CA LYS A 235 -4.99 3.74 27.19
C LYS A 235 -3.90 2.73 27.54
N ARG A 236 -3.21 2.18 26.54
CA ARG A 236 -2.15 1.18 26.68
C ARG A 236 -0.76 1.80 26.71
N GLU A 237 -0.67 3.13 26.57
CA GLU A 237 0.58 3.90 26.52
C GLU A 237 1.55 3.40 25.43
N LEU A 238 1.02 2.89 24.32
CA LEU A 238 1.84 2.36 23.23
C LEU A 238 2.59 3.50 22.52
N TYR A 239 3.79 3.17 22.02
CA TYR A 239 4.65 4.06 21.22
C TYR A 239 5.17 5.30 21.96
N ARG A 240 4.95 5.41 23.26
CA ARG A 240 5.52 6.48 24.09
C ARG A 240 6.97 6.15 24.43
N GLY A 241 7.89 7.06 24.11
CA GLY A 241 9.31 6.91 24.45
C GLY A 241 10.12 6.00 23.51
N GLU A 242 9.59 5.69 22.31
CA GLU A 242 10.38 5.15 21.19
C GLU A 242 11.28 6.20 20.54
#